data_AF-A0A819KRU5-F1
#
_entry.id   AF-A0A819KRU5-F1
#
_cell.length_a   1.000
_cell.length_b   1.000
_cell.length_c   1.000
_cell.angle_alpha   90.00
_cell.angle_beta   90.00
_cell.angle_gamma   90.00
#
_symmetry.space_group_name_H-M   'P 1'
#
loop_
_entity.id
_entity.type
_entity.pdbx_description
1 polymer ?
#
loop_
_entity_poly.entity_id
_entity_poly.type
_entity_poly.pdbx_seq_one_letter_code
_entity_poly.pdbx_strand_id
1 'polypeptide(L)'
;MLFVENNNIFSLLKIWNFVVTLINAFFRLGRIVYSNNRWIQFFWFYVIAIPVQLVGALIAFCPILIWHDVIYLPNEYYCFSAFTKTRGFLWVLFIAYGLPLLLLSLIYLHITIFIRQQPHNQTLMVKQRQQRDLAATQRIFTNVGLFYAFGIPCITLLIMYYITGTEHPLTYRITWVGPEVWIQFFWFYVIAIPVQLVGAFIVLCPILIWHDVIYLPNEYYCFPAFTKTRGILWALFIAYGLPLLLLSLIYLRITIFIRQQPHNQTLMVRQRQQRDLTAIQRIFINVGLLFVLGIPGVTVLIMCFINGIEYPLAYRILWVGSEVSMAILSIQMVFMTPQLKNLFIIRRRQNRVTTLDGTIPRRAIATNQ
;
A
#
# COMPACT_ATOMS: atom_id res chain seq x y z
N MET A 1 -6.99 11.09 34.07
CA MET A 1 -7.64 9.84 33.61
C MET A 1 -8.17 9.99 32.17
N LEU A 2 -7.42 10.67 31.29
CA LEU A 2 -7.73 10.92 29.87
C LEU A 2 -6.38 11.09 29.15
N PHE A 3 -5.58 10.02 29.04
CA PHE A 3 -4.37 9.98 28.20
C PHE A 3 -4.02 8.51 27.94
N VAL A 4 -4.92 7.80 27.25
CA VAL A 4 -4.69 6.47 26.66
C VAL A 4 -5.15 6.58 25.21
N GLU A 5 -4.41 7.33 24.38
CA GLU A 5 -4.85 7.63 23.01
C GLU A 5 -3.83 7.27 21.92
N ASN A 6 -2.54 7.09 22.24
CA ASN A 6 -1.53 6.92 21.19
C ASN A 6 -1.13 5.47 20.86
N ASN A 7 -1.27 4.50 21.78
CA ASN A 7 -0.86 3.12 21.51
C ASN A 7 -1.96 2.26 20.86
N ASN A 8 -3.22 2.74 20.86
CA ASN A 8 -4.30 2.15 20.06
C ASN A 8 -4.06 2.30 18.56
N ILE A 9 -3.34 3.36 18.18
CA ILE A 9 -3.16 3.75 16.77
C ILE A 9 -2.42 2.66 16.00
N PHE A 10 -1.46 1.94 16.59
CA PHE A 10 -0.64 0.98 15.86
C PHE A 10 -1.40 -0.29 15.44
N SER A 11 -2.23 -0.86 16.33
CA SER A 11 -3.08 -2.00 15.98
C SER A 11 -4.23 -1.59 15.05
N LEU A 12 -4.76 -0.37 15.26
CA LEU A 12 -5.74 0.28 14.37
C LEU A 12 -5.16 0.49 12.96
N LEU A 13 -3.90 0.90 12.84
CA LEU A 13 -3.21 1.16 11.56
C LEU A 13 -3.01 -0.12 10.74
N LYS A 14 -2.72 -1.24 11.40
CA LYS A 14 -2.56 -2.55 10.74
C LYS A 14 -3.86 -3.07 10.16
N ILE A 15 -4.94 -3.01 10.96
CA ILE A 15 -6.27 -3.40 10.50
C ILE A 15 -6.79 -2.39 9.45
N TRP A 16 -6.46 -1.11 9.57
CA TRP A 16 -6.72 -0.07 8.55
C TRP A 16 -6.04 -0.39 7.22
N ASN A 17 -4.74 -0.69 7.24
CA ASN A 17 -3.99 -1.10 6.05
C ASN A 17 -4.58 -2.36 5.41
N PHE A 18 -5.04 -3.31 6.22
CA PHE A 18 -5.72 -4.51 5.73
C PHE A 18 -7.06 -4.19 5.04
N VAL A 19 -7.93 -3.38 5.65
CA VAL A 19 -9.23 -2.96 5.07
C VAL A 19 -9.03 -2.17 3.78
N VAL A 20 -8.10 -1.21 3.76
CA VAL A 20 -7.73 -0.44 2.57
C VAL A 20 -7.24 -1.35 1.45
N THR A 21 -6.44 -2.36 1.79
CA THR A 21 -5.92 -3.33 0.84
C THR A 21 -7.02 -4.23 0.28
N LEU A 22 -7.94 -4.71 1.11
CA LEU A 22 -9.07 -5.53 0.70
C LEU A 22 -9.95 -4.79 -0.31
N ILE A 23 -10.22 -3.52 -0.03
CA ILE A 23 -11.07 -2.70 -0.86
C ILE A 23 -10.33 -2.31 -2.16
N ASN A 24 -9.01 -2.08 -2.11
CA ASN A 24 -8.20 -1.92 -3.32
C ASN A 24 -8.17 -3.18 -4.20
N ALA A 25 -8.11 -4.37 -3.60
CA ALA A 25 -8.22 -5.63 -4.31
C ALA A 25 -9.61 -5.78 -4.96
N PHE A 26 -10.67 -5.45 -4.23
CA PHE A 26 -12.05 -5.41 -4.75
C PHE A 26 -12.16 -4.48 -5.97
N PHE A 27 -11.56 -3.28 -5.92
CA PHE A 27 -11.59 -2.35 -7.05
C PHE A 27 -10.80 -2.84 -8.25
N ARG A 28 -9.61 -3.42 -8.03
CA ARG A 28 -8.84 -4.02 -9.13
C ARG A 28 -9.62 -5.13 -9.81
N LEU A 29 -10.29 -5.96 -9.01
CA LEU A 29 -11.07 -7.09 -9.48
C LEU A 29 -12.35 -6.63 -10.19
N GLY A 30 -13.08 -5.67 -9.64
CA GLY A 30 -14.23 -5.03 -10.29
C GLY A 30 -13.86 -4.38 -11.63
N ARG A 31 -12.68 -3.77 -11.75
CA ARG A 31 -12.19 -3.22 -13.03
C ARG A 31 -11.91 -4.30 -14.08
N ILE A 32 -11.41 -5.46 -13.67
CA ILE A 32 -11.13 -6.58 -14.58
C ILE A 32 -12.44 -7.21 -15.05
N VAL A 33 -13.33 -7.53 -14.10
CA VAL A 33 -14.60 -8.22 -14.37
C VAL A 33 -15.56 -7.33 -15.15
N TYR A 34 -15.74 -6.08 -14.72
CA TYR A 34 -16.64 -5.12 -15.35
C TYR A 34 -15.89 -4.14 -16.25
N SER A 35 -15.01 -4.67 -17.11
CA SER A 35 -14.23 -3.84 -18.04
C SER A 35 -15.11 -2.97 -18.94
N ASN A 36 -16.36 -3.37 -19.19
CA ASN A 36 -17.32 -2.63 -20.01
C ASN A 36 -18.16 -1.61 -19.24
N ASN A 37 -18.22 -1.69 -17.91
CA ASN A 37 -19.01 -0.77 -17.10
C ASN A 37 -18.20 0.47 -16.75
N ARG A 38 -18.35 1.54 -17.55
CA ARG A 38 -17.60 2.80 -17.43
C ARG A 38 -17.71 3.43 -16.04
N TRP A 39 -18.77 3.13 -15.30
CA TRP A 39 -18.99 3.68 -13.95
C TRP A 39 -17.93 3.25 -12.93
N ILE A 40 -17.50 1.98 -12.95
CA ILE A 40 -16.53 1.44 -11.99
C ILE A 40 -15.11 1.96 -12.28
N GLN A 41 -14.87 2.45 -13.50
CA GLN A 41 -13.60 3.06 -13.91
C GLN A 41 -13.54 4.56 -13.59
N PHE A 42 -14.60 5.13 -13.02
CA PHE A 42 -14.63 6.55 -12.70
C PHE A 42 -13.79 6.89 -11.45
N PHE A 43 -12.90 7.88 -11.55
CA PHE A 43 -12.18 8.51 -10.45
C PHE A 43 -13.08 8.91 -9.29
N TRP A 44 -14.29 9.42 -9.58
CA TRP A 44 -15.28 9.74 -8.55
C TRP A 44 -15.62 8.54 -7.66
N PHE A 45 -15.66 7.34 -8.22
CA PHE A 45 -15.85 6.13 -7.45
C PHE A 45 -14.70 5.89 -6.47
N TYR A 46 -13.44 6.17 -6.86
CA TYR A 46 -12.29 6.11 -5.95
C TYR A 46 -12.32 7.22 -4.89
N VAL A 47 -12.73 8.44 -5.25
CA VAL A 47 -12.88 9.54 -4.30
C VAL A 47 -13.99 9.27 -3.28
N ILE A 48 -15.08 8.61 -3.67
CA ILE A 48 -16.16 8.16 -2.77
C ILE A 48 -15.72 6.93 -1.97
N ALA A 49 -14.89 6.06 -2.56
CA ALA A 49 -14.41 4.88 -1.89
C ALA A 49 -13.53 5.17 -0.68
N ILE A 50 -12.69 6.21 -0.73
CA ILE A 50 -11.81 6.60 0.39
C ILE A 50 -12.60 6.95 1.67
N PRO A 51 -13.63 7.82 1.64
CA PRO A 51 -14.45 8.09 2.82
C PRO A 51 -15.32 6.88 3.20
N VAL A 52 -15.78 6.06 2.25
CA VAL A 52 -16.48 4.81 2.56
C VAL A 52 -15.56 3.81 3.27
N GLN A 53 -14.28 3.73 2.88
CA GLN A 53 -13.25 2.95 3.57
C GLN A 53 -13.05 3.47 5.00
N LEU A 54 -12.97 4.80 5.16
CA LEU A 54 -12.83 5.45 6.47
C LEU A 54 -14.01 5.12 7.39
N VAL A 55 -15.23 5.31 6.89
CA VAL A 55 -16.46 5.02 7.64
C VAL A 55 -16.56 3.52 7.94
N GLY A 56 -16.24 2.65 6.98
CA GLY A 56 -16.26 1.20 7.18
C GLY A 56 -15.27 0.74 8.25
N ALA A 57 -14.07 1.31 8.28
CA ALA A 57 -13.11 1.02 9.34
C ALA A 57 -13.58 1.57 10.68
N LEU A 58 -14.12 2.80 10.73
CA LEU A 58 -14.70 3.36 11.95
C LEU A 58 -15.81 2.46 12.49
N ILE A 59 -16.72 1.97 11.64
CA ILE A 59 -17.78 1.01 12.02
C ILE A 59 -17.17 -0.30 12.52
N ALA A 60 -16.11 -0.79 11.89
CA ALA A 60 -15.43 -2.01 12.31
C ALA A 60 -14.76 -1.87 13.69
N PHE A 61 -14.23 -0.69 14.02
CA PHE A 61 -13.53 -0.44 15.29
C PHE A 61 -14.43 0.08 16.41
N CYS A 62 -15.53 0.74 16.09
CA CYS A 62 -16.42 1.33 17.08
C CYS A 62 -16.85 0.33 18.17
N PRO A 63 -17.23 -0.92 17.85
CA PRO A 63 -17.62 -1.90 18.85
C PRO A 63 -16.50 -2.25 19.83
N ILE A 64 -15.25 -2.36 19.34
CA ILE A 64 -14.08 -2.67 20.19
C ILE A 64 -13.81 -1.53 21.17
N LEU A 65 -13.93 -0.28 20.70
CA LEU A 65 -13.72 0.92 21.52
C LEU A 65 -14.85 1.14 22.53
N ILE A 66 -16.11 0.97 22.11
CA ILE A 66 -17.30 1.16 22.96
C ILE A 66 -17.35 0.11 24.08
N TRP A 67 -16.91 -1.12 23.83
CA TRP A 67 -16.94 -2.19 24.83
C TRP A 67 -15.73 -2.22 25.77
N HIS A 68 -14.78 -1.29 25.60
CA HIS A 68 -13.56 -1.24 26.41
C HIS A 68 -12.78 -2.56 26.42
N ASP A 69 -12.80 -3.31 25.30
CA ASP A 69 -12.13 -4.61 25.18
C ASP A 69 -10.61 -4.49 24.95
N VAL A 70 -10.10 -3.25 24.89
CA VAL A 70 -8.67 -2.97 24.72
C VAL A 70 -7.98 -2.86 26.08
N ILE A 71 -7.00 -3.73 26.32
CA ILE A 71 -6.15 -3.72 27.50
C ILE A 71 -4.75 -3.25 27.10
N TYR A 72 -4.16 -2.41 27.94
CA TYR A 72 -2.77 -2.03 27.81
C TYR A 72 -1.88 -3.11 28.46
N LEU A 73 -0.98 -3.72 27.70
CA LEU A 73 -0.02 -4.68 28.25
C LEU A 73 1.25 -3.91 28.69
N PRO A 74 1.50 -3.74 30.00
CA PRO A 74 2.60 -2.91 30.50
C PRO A 74 3.99 -3.49 30.19
N ASN A 75 4.09 -4.80 29.99
CA ASN A 75 5.37 -5.47 29.69
C ASN A 75 5.76 -5.39 28.21
N GLU A 76 4.79 -5.19 27.32
CA GLU A 76 5.02 -5.16 25.87
C GLU A 76 4.72 -3.79 25.23
N TYR A 77 4.20 -2.85 26.03
CA TYR A 77 4.04 -1.44 25.69
C TYR A 77 3.15 -1.13 24.48
N TYR A 78 2.20 -2.01 24.15
CA TYR A 78 1.15 -1.75 23.16
C TYR A 78 -0.25 -1.98 23.74
N CYS A 79 -1.24 -1.31 23.15
CA CYS A 79 -2.65 -1.55 23.46
C CYS A 79 -3.19 -2.65 22.55
N PHE A 80 -3.84 -3.64 23.15
CA PHE A 80 -4.37 -4.78 22.40
C PHE A 80 -5.74 -5.20 22.91
N SER A 81 -6.59 -5.71 22.02
CA SER A 81 -7.83 -6.40 22.42
C SER A 81 -7.42 -7.62 23.23
N ALA A 82 -7.53 -7.57 24.56
CA ALA A 82 -7.10 -8.72 25.35
C ALA A 82 -7.88 -9.95 24.94
N PHE A 83 -7.15 -11.02 24.64
CA PHE A 83 -7.76 -12.27 24.18
C PHE A 83 -8.66 -12.92 25.24
N THR A 84 -8.53 -12.49 26.49
CA THR A 84 -9.44 -12.84 27.60
C THR A 84 -10.85 -12.31 27.40
N LYS A 85 -11.04 -11.25 26.61
CA LYS A 85 -12.35 -10.70 26.24
C LYS A 85 -12.85 -11.39 24.98
N THR A 86 -13.59 -12.47 25.19
CA THR A 86 -14.15 -13.35 24.15
C THR A 86 -14.88 -12.59 23.04
N ARG A 87 -15.61 -11.52 23.39
CA ARG A 87 -16.40 -10.69 22.46
C ARG A 87 -15.51 -9.88 21.52
N GLY A 88 -14.58 -9.08 22.05
CA GLY A 88 -13.64 -8.29 21.26
C GLY A 88 -12.78 -9.17 20.34
N PHE A 89 -12.31 -10.31 20.85
CA PHE A 89 -11.55 -11.27 20.06
C PHE A 89 -12.36 -11.87 18.89
N LEU A 90 -13.57 -12.36 19.15
CA LEU A 90 -14.44 -12.90 18.09
C LEU A 90 -14.80 -11.84 17.05
N TRP A 91 -15.00 -10.58 17.49
CA TRP A 91 -15.25 -9.46 16.59
C TRP A 91 -14.05 -9.16 15.69
N VAL A 92 -12.83 -9.11 16.24
CA VAL A 92 -11.60 -8.94 15.46
C VAL A 92 -11.42 -10.09 14.47
N LEU A 93 -11.66 -11.33 14.90
CA LEU A 93 -11.55 -12.50 14.03
C LEU A 93 -12.58 -12.47 12.89
N PHE A 94 -13.81 -12.06 13.19
CA PHE A 94 -14.86 -11.88 12.20
C PHE A 94 -14.53 -10.75 11.21
N ILE A 95 -14.09 -9.58 11.66
CA ILE A 95 -13.76 -8.44 10.79
C ILE A 95 -12.51 -8.72 9.95
N ALA A 96 -11.44 -9.25 10.56
CA ALA A 96 -10.14 -9.41 9.90
C ALA A 96 -10.08 -10.64 8.99
N TYR A 97 -10.87 -11.69 9.27
CA TYR A 97 -10.82 -12.92 8.49
C TYR A 97 -12.19 -13.30 7.93
N GLY A 98 -13.24 -13.31 8.75
CA GLY A 98 -14.58 -13.75 8.34
C GLY A 98 -15.20 -12.92 7.22
N LEU A 99 -15.30 -11.61 7.41
CA LEU A 99 -15.91 -10.66 6.49
C LEU A 99 -15.18 -10.60 5.13
N PRO A 100 -13.83 -10.49 5.09
CA PRO A 100 -13.04 -10.66 3.86
C PRO A 100 -13.34 -11.93 3.08
N LEU A 101 -13.37 -13.07 3.76
CA LEU A 101 -13.61 -14.37 3.14
C LEU A 101 -15.02 -14.46 2.58
N LEU A 102 -16.02 -13.98 3.34
CA LEU A 102 -17.41 -13.95 2.92
C LEU A 102 -17.57 -13.07 1.68
N LEU A 103 -17.02 -11.84 1.68
CA LEU A 103 -17.05 -10.96 0.52
C LEU A 103 -16.36 -11.57 -0.70
N LEU A 104 -15.16 -12.15 -0.53
CA LEU A 104 -14.46 -12.83 -1.62
C LEU A 104 -15.26 -13.99 -2.20
N SER A 105 -15.94 -14.78 -1.36
CA SER A 105 -16.78 -15.89 -1.79
C SER A 105 -18.02 -15.42 -2.56
N LEU A 106 -18.65 -14.32 -2.15
CA LEU A 106 -19.80 -13.74 -2.86
C LEU A 106 -19.41 -13.18 -4.23
N ILE A 107 -18.28 -12.47 -4.30
CA ILE A 107 -17.73 -11.98 -5.57
C ILE A 107 -17.45 -13.15 -6.51
N TYR A 108 -16.85 -14.21 -5.99
CA TYR A 108 -16.56 -15.42 -6.76
C TYR A 108 -17.84 -16.08 -7.30
N LEU A 109 -18.86 -16.24 -6.45
CA LEU A 109 -20.15 -16.78 -6.85
C LEU A 109 -20.78 -15.92 -7.95
N HIS A 110 -20.68 -14.60 -7.83
CA HIS A 110 -21.21 -13.68 -8.83
C HIS A 110 -20.46 -13.77 -10.17
N ILE A 111 -19.13 -13.85 -10.16
CA ILE A 111 -18.31 -14.02 -11.38
C ILE A 111 -18.62 -15.35 -12.06
N THR A 112 -18.74 -16.43 -11.30
CA THR A 112 -19.04 -17.76 -11.86
C THR A 112 -20.44 -17.83 -12.46
N ILE A 113 -21.44 -17.23 -11.81
CA ILE A 113 -22.79 -17.07 -12.38
C ILE A 113 -22.73 -16.26 -13.68
N PHE A 114 -22.02 -15.14 -13.68
CA PHE A 114 -21.88 -14.28 -14.86
C PHE A 114 -21.21 -15.01 -16.03
N ILE A 115 -20.13 -15.77 -15.78
CA ILE A 115 -19.44 -16.55 -16.82
C ILE A 115 -20.35 -17.66 -17.37
N ARG A 116 -21.13 -18.34 -16.52
CA ARG A 116 -22.07 -19.40 -16.94
C ARG A 116 -23.22 -18.87 -17.80
N GLN A 117 -23.61 -17.61 -17.64
CA GLN A 117 -24.70 -16.99 -18.39
C GLN A 117 -24.30 -16.48 -19.78
N GLN A 118 -23.01 -16.50 -20.15
CA GLN A 118 -22.60 -16.08 -21.50
C GLN A 118 -22.91 -17.17 -22.56
N PRO A 119 -23.67 -16.85 -23.62
CA PRO A 119 -24.04 -17.82 -24.67
C PRO A 119 -22.82 -18.28 -25.47
N HIS A 120 -22.77 -19.57 -25.79
CA HIS A 120 -21.61 -20.28 -26.37
C HIS A 120 -21.26 -19.87 -27.82
N ASN A 121 -22.14 -19.13 -28.51
CA ASN A 121 -21.96 -18.74 -29.90
C ASN A 121 -21.19 -17.42 -30.02
N GLN A 122 -19.91 -17.42 -29.63
CA GLN A 122 -19.06 -16.25 -29.72
C GLN A 122 -17.91 -16.42 -30.73
N THR A 123 -17.57 -15.32 -31.41
CA THR A 123 -16.54 -15.27 -32.45
C THR A 123 -15.13 -15.54 -31.91
N LEU A 124 -14.22 -15.93 -32.80
CA LEU A 124 -12.85 -16.38 -32.48
C LEU A 124 -12.05 -15.36 -31.62
N MET A 125 -12.28 -14.06 -31.82
CA MET A 125 -11.68 -12.99 -30.98
C MET A 125 -12.17 -13.01 -29.53
N VAL A 126 -13.44 -13.37 -29.30
CA VAL A 126 -14.00 -13.44 -27.95
C VAL A 126 -13.44 -14.65 -27.21
N LYS A 127 -13.20 -15.76 -27.93
CA LYS A 127 -12.55 -16.97 -27.38
C LYS A 127 -11.14 -16.68 -26.84
N GLN A 128 -10.34 -15.86 -27.55
CA GLN A 128 -9.03 -15.40 -27.07
C GLN A 128 -9.10 -14.45 -25.86
N ARG A 129 -10.17 -13.67 -25.74
CA ARG A 129 -10.40 -12.80 -24.57
C ARG A 129 -10.79 -13.66 -23.36
N GLN A 130 -11.68 -14.60 -23.57
CA GLN A 130 -12.15 -15.56 -22.58
C GLN A 130 -11.00 -16.42 -22.02
N GLN A 131 -10.02 -16.82 -22.85
CA GLN A 131 -8.81 -17.51 -22.37
C GLN A 131 -7.95 -16.64 -21.43
N ARG A 132 -7.82 -15.33 -21.72
CA ARG A 132 -7.09 -14.40 -20.84
C ARG A 132 -7.85 -14.19 -19.53
N ASP A 133 -9.16 -14.09 -19.60
CA ASP A 133 -10.03 -13.92 -18.43
C ASP A 133 -10.05 -15.20 -17.58
N LEU A 134 -10.02 -16.38 -18.19
CA LEU A 134 -9.88 -17.67 -17.51
C LEU A 134 -8.53 -17.77 -16.79
N ALA A 135 -7.43 -17.40 -17.45
CA ALA A 135 -6.10 -17.40 -16.83
C ALA A 135 -6.01 -16.40 -15.66
N ALA A 136 -6.66 -15.23 -15.79
CA ALA A 136 -6.76 -14.27 -14.70
C ALA A 136 -7.61 -14.83 -13.53
N THR A 137 -8.73 -15.49 -13.84
CA THR A 137 -9.61 -16.11 -12.86
C THR A 137 -8.92 -17.27 -12.15
N GLN A 138 -8.16 -18.09 -12.86
CA GLN A 138 -7.34 -19.16 -12.27
C GLN A 138 -6.29 -18.59 -11.30
N ARG A 139 -5.63 -17.48 -11.64
CA ARG A 139 -4.68 -16.82 -10.72
C ARG A 139 -5.39 -16.29 -9.47
N ILE A 140 -6.59 -15.74 -9.62
CA ILE A 140 -7.41 -15.31 -8.47
C ILE A 140 -7.78 -16.52 -7.61
N PHE A 141 -8.19 -17.64 -8.23
CA PHE A 141 -8.54 -18.87 -7.54
C PHE A 141 -7.35 -19.46 -6.77
N THR A 142 -6.16 -19.51 -7.38
CA THR A 142 -4.94 -19.94 -6.70
C THR A 142 -4.62 -19.04 -5.51
N ASN A 143 -4.77 -17.71 -5.66
CA ASN A 143 -4.52 -16.77 -4.57
C ASN A 143 -5.53 -16.92 -3.43
N VAL A 144 -6.82 -17.11 -3.74
CA VAL A 144 -7.86 -17.35 -2.73
C VAL A 144 -7.66 -18.70 -2.04
N GLY A 145 -7.37 -19.76 -2.80
CA GLY A 145 -7.09 -21.08 -2.23
C GLY A 145 -5.87 -21.07 -1.30
N LEU A 146 -4.81 -20.35 -1.66
CA LEU A 146 -3.66 -20.14 -0.78
C LEU A 146 -4.03 -19.29 0.44
N PHE A 147 -4.88 -18.28 0.29
CA PHE A 147 -5.39 -17.50 1.42
C PHE A 147 -6.13 -18.38 2.44
N TYR A 148 -6.95 -19.34 1.98
CA TYR A 148 -7.56 -20.34 2.87
C TYR A 148 -6.52 -21.28 3.47
N ALA A 149 -5.59 -21.80 2.66
CA ALA A 149 -4.58 -22.76 3.13
C ALA A 149 -3.66 -22.18 4.23
N PHE A 150 -3.36 -20.88 4.19
CA PHE A 150 -2.55 -20.20 5.21
C PHE A 150 -3.38 -19.50 6.31
N GLY A 151 -4.57 -19.02 5.97
CA GLY A 151 -5.49 -18.38 6.92
C GLY A 151 -6.06 -19.36 7.92
N ILE A 152 -6.40 -20.60 7.49
CA ILE A 152 -6.94 -21.63 8.38
C ILE A 152 -5.95 -21.97 9.51
N PRO A 153 -4.66 -22.28 9.27
CA PRO A 153 -3.68 -22.48 10.34
C PRO A 153 -3.59 -21.30 11.31
N CYS A 154 -3.64 -20.05 10.83
CA CYS A 154 -3.60 -18.87 11.70
C CYS A 154 -4.85 -18.80 12.59
N ILE A 155 -6.04 -19.05 12.04
CA ILE A 155 -7.30 -19.11 12.79
C ILE A 155 -7.26 -20.27 13.80
N THR A 156 -6.78 -21.44 13.40
CA THR A 156 -6.66 -22.61 14.28
C THR A 156 -5.70 -22.34 15.44
N LEU A 157 -4.55 -21.71 15.18
CA LEU A 157 -3.60 -21.30 16.22
C LEU A 157 -4.21 -20.26 17.16
N LEU A 158 -4.98 -19.30 16.63
CA LEU A 158 -5.72 -18.31 17.41
C LEU A 158 -6.80 -18.96 18.30
N ILE A 159 -7.53 -19.96 17.79
CA ILE A 159 -8.53 -20.73 18.55
C ILE A 159 -7.85 -21.60 19.62
N MET A 160 -6.76 -22.28 19.25
CA MET A 160 -5.99 -23.11 20.19
C MET A 160 -5.45 -22.27 21.34
N TYR A 161 -4.92 -21.09 21.03
CA TYR A 161 -4.48 -20.12 22.01
C TYR A 161 -5.63 -19.65 22.91
N TYR A 162 -6.79 -19.32 22.34
CA TYR A 162 -7.99 -18.95 23.09
C TYR A 162 -8.43 -20.05 24.07
N ILE A 163 -8.37 -21.32 23.68
CA ILE A 163 -8.74 -22.47 24.54
C ILE A 163 -7.70 -22.70 25.64
N THR A 164 -6.41 -22.58 25.32
CA THR A 164 -5.32 -22.93 26.23
C THR A 164 -4.95 -21.81 27.21
N GLY A 165 -5.24 -20.55 26.87
CA GLY A 165 -4.93 -19.39 27.69
C GLY A 165 -3.43 -19.12 27.89
N THR A 166 -2.54 -19.83 27.19
CA THR A 166 -1.09 -19.72 27.34
C THR A 166 -0.46 -19.05 26.12
N GLU A 167 0.15 -17.88 26.36
CA GLU A 167 0.83 -17.09 25.33
C GLU A 167 2.17 -17.72 24.96
N HIS A 168 2.19 -18.55 23.93
CA HIS A 168 3.46 -18.89 23.30
C HIS A 168 3.87 -17.72 22.37
N PRO A 169 4.96 -16.99 22.68
CA PRO A 169 5.34 -15.76 21.94
C PRO A 169 5.64 -16.00 20.46
N LEU A 170 5.93 -17.26 20.10
CA LEU A 170 6.18 -17.67 18.71
C LEU A 170 4.88 -17.71 17.88
N THR A 171 3.79 -18.20 18.48
CA THR A 171 2.47 -18.27 17.84
C THR A 171 1.93 -16.87 17.55
N TYR A 172 2.18 -15.93 18.47
CA TYR A 172 1.85 -14.51 18.33
C TYR A 172 2.62 -13.87 17.17
N ARG A 173 3.95 -14.04 17.08
CA ARG A 173 4.73 -13.46 15.98
C ARG A 173 4.33 -14.00 14.60
N ILE A 174 3.98 -15.28 14.50
CA ILE A 174 3.56 -15.91 13.25
C ILE A 174 2.21 -15.39 12.77
N THR A 175 1.24 -15.22 13.68
CA THR A 175 -0.11 -14.73 13.35
C THR A 175 -0.13 -13.28 12.90
N TRP A 176 0.81 -12.44 13.37
CA TRP A 176 0.89 -11.02 13.03
C TRP A 176 1.76 -10.69 11.81
N VAL A 177 2.77 -11.50 11.50
CA VAL A 177 3.62 -11.31 10.30
C VAL A 177 2.93 -11.87 9.04
N GLY A 178 2.08 -12.89 9.19
CA GLY A 178 1.36 -13.53 8.09
C GLY A 178 0.48 -12.61 7.23
N PRO A 179 -0.25 -11.63 7.80
CA PRO A 179 -1.13 -10.75 7.00
C PRO A 179 -0.40 -9.58 6.29
N GLU A 180 0.69 -9.05 6.86
CA GLU A 180 1.38 -7.85 6.33
C GLU A 180 2.23 -8.13 5.08
N VAL A 181 2.68 -9.37 4.89
CA VAL A 181 3.70 -9.73 3.88
C VAL A 181 3.10 -10.14 2.52
N TRP A 182 1.79 -10.37 2.41
CA TRP A 182 1.27 -11.28 1.37
C TRP A 182 0.52 -10.68 0.16
N ILE A 183 0.18 -9.39 0.10
CA ILE A 183 -0.87 -8.96 -0.88
C ILE A 183 -0.41 -8.38 -2.24
N GLN A 184 0.87 -8.16 -2.59
CA GLN A 184 1.17 -7.57 -3.94
C GLN A 184 2.33 -8.19 -4.77
N PHE A 185 2.07 -9.35 -5.40
CA PHE A 185 2.86 -10.02 -6.48
C PHE A 185 3.85 -11.11 -6.05
N PHE A 186 3.37 -12.35 -6.15
CA PHE A 186 3.98 -13.58 -5.63
C PHE A 186 5.38 -13.93 -6.20
N TRP A 187 5.62 -13.86 -7.52
CA TRP A 187 6.88 -14.37 -8.08
C TRP A 187 8.11 -13.48 -7.86
N PHE A 188 7.94 -12.15 -7.87
CA PHE A 188 9.05 -11.23 -7.59
C PHE A 188 9.36 -11.22 -6.08
N TYR A 189 8.35 -11.42 -5.23
CA TYR A 189 8.50 -11.42 -3.77
C TYR A 189 9.06 -12.74 -3.19
N VAL A 190 8.89 -13.91 -3.81
CA VAL A 190 9.57 -15.13 -3.30
C VAL A 190 11.09 -14.95 -3.22
N ILE A 191 11.68 -14.16 -4.12
CA ILE A 191 13.10 -13.80 -4.08
C ILE A 191 13.31 -12.47 -3.34
N ALA A 192 12.45 -11.47 -3.55
CA ALA A 192 12.63 -10.17 -2.93
C ALA A 192 12.40 -10.17 -1.40
N ILE A 193 11.56 -11.05 -0.85
CA ILE A 193 11.32 -11.18 0.60
C ILE A 193 12.56 -11.67 1.34
N PRO A 194 13.18 -12.82 0.99
CA PRO A 194 14.41 -13.23 1.66
C PRO A 194 15.52 -12.21 1.46
N VAL A 195 15.61 -11.57 0.29
CA VAL A 195 16.58 -10.49 0.04
C VAL A 195 16.30 -9.24 0.90
N GLN A 196 15.04 -8.82 1.05
CA GLN A 196 14.63 -7.71 1.90
C GLN A 196 14.83 -8.03 3.37
N LEU A 197 14.52 -9.26 3.80
CA LEU A 197 14.71 -9.70 5.17
C LEU A 197 16.19 -9.74 5.53
N VAL A 198 17.01 -10.39 4.70
CA VAL A 198 18.47 -10.41 4.86
C VAL A 198 19.03 -9.00 4.79
N GLY A 199 18.56 -8.16 3.86
CA GLY A 199 18.93 -6.75 3.76
C GLY A 199 18.56 -5.96 5.01
N ALA A 200 17.36 -6.14 5.54
CA ALA A 200 16.91 -5.50 6.78
C ALA A 200 17.76 -5.96 7.97
N PHE A 201 18.07 -7.25 8.07
CA PHE A 201 18.99 -7.77 9.09
C PHE A 201 20.39 -7.14 8.94
N ILE A 202 20.96 -7.11 7.74
CA ILE A 202 22.28 -6.50 7.49
C ILE A 202 22.27 -5.02 7.86
N VAL A 203 21.19 -4.30 7.55
CA VAL A 203 21.02 -2.88 7.85
C VAL A 203 20.85 -2.62 9.35
N LEU A 204 20.08 -3.45 10.05
CA LEU A 204 19.75 -3.26 11.47
C LEU A 204 20.83 -3.83 12.40
N CYS A 205 21.58 -4.86 11.98
CA CYS A 205 22.59 -5.52 12.80
C CYS A 205 23.63 -4.55 13.38
N PRO A 206 24.23 -3.61 12.61
CA PRO A 206 25.21 -2.67 13.16
C PRO A 206 24.64 -1.81 14.29
N ILE A 207 23.41 -1.31 14.14
CA ILE A 207 22.74 -0.50 15.17
C ILE A 207 22.51 -1.34 16.44
N LEU A 208 22.11 -2.60 16.28
CA LEU A 208 21.88 -3.52 17.41
C LEU A 208 23.18 -3.91 18.11
N ILE A 209 24.25 -4.22 17.36
CA ILE A 209 25.56 -4.61 17.89
C ILE A 209 26.23 -3.46 18.64
N TRP A 210 26.04 -2.22 18.19
CA TRP A 210 26.60 -1.04 18.88
C TRP A 210 25.81 -0.59 20.10
N HIS A 211 24.66 -1.22 20.38
CA HIS A 211 23.74 -0.81 21.45
C HIS A 211 23.29 0.65 21.32
N ASP A 212 23.11 1.14 20.09
CA ASP A 212 22.72 2.52 19.81
C ASP A 212 21.19 2.73 19.83
N VAL A 213 20.42 1.71 20.23
CA VAL A 213 18.96 1.78 20.37
C VAL A 213 18.60 2.12 21.81
N ILE A 214 17.82 3.19 22.00
CA ILE A 214 17.24 3.55 23.29
C ILE A 214 15.74 3.32 23.25
N TYR A 215 15.22 2.85 24.38
CA TYR A 215 13.79 2.78 24.62
C TYR A 215 13.30 4.15 25.10
N LEU A 216 12.37 4.78 24.37
CA LEU A 216 11.78 6.05 24.78
C LEU A 216 10.57 5.81 25.68
N PRO A 217 10.67 6.03 27.02
CA PRO A 217 9.62 5.66 27.95
C PRO A 217 8.33 6.48 27.76
N ASN A 218 8.43 7.69 27.23
CA ASN A 218 7.28 8.57 27.00
C ASN A 218 6.50 8.23 25.73
N GLU A 219 7.10 7.47 24.80
CA GLU A 219 6.52 7.17 23.49
C GLU A 219 6.41 5.66 23.20
N TYR A 220 6.89 4.81 24.12
CA TYR A 220 6.68 3.36 24.11
C TYR A 220 7.26 2.61 22.89
N TYR A 221 8.29 3.15 22.22
CA TYR A 221 9.00 2.47 21.13
C TYR A 221 10.52 2.54 21.28
N CYS A 222 11.21 1.61 20.62
CA CYS A 222 12.67 1.58 20.51
C CYS A 222 13.12 2.37 19.28
N PHE A 223 14.12 3.23 19.44
CA PHE A 223 14.63 4.06 18.35
C PHE A 223 16.14 4.29 18.47
N PRO A 224 16.87 4.49 17.35
CA PRO A 224 18.27 4.93 17.40
C PRO A 224 18.41 6.23 18.18
N ALA A 225 19.22 6.23 19.23
CA ALA A 225 19.47 7.39 20.06
C ALA A 225 20.09 8.54 19.23
N PHE A 226 19.53 9.75 19.35
CA PHE A 226 20.10 10.92 18.65
C PHE A 226 21.37 11.44 19.34
N THR A 227 21.65 10.95 20.53
CA THR A 227 22.93 11.20 21.24
C THR A 227 24.07 10.31 20.73
N LYS A 228 23.79 9.23 20.00
CA LYS A 228 24.81 8.27 19.52
C LYS A 228 25.18 8.57 18.08
N THR A 229 26.31 9.24 17.88
CA THR A 229 26.83 9.66 16.56
C THR A 229 26.91 8.50 15.56
N ARG A 230 27.33 7.31 16.02
CA ARG A 230 27.52 6.12 15.18
C ARG A 230 26.21 5.63 14.59
N GLY A 231 25.21 5.37 15.42
CA GLY A 231 23.87 4.96 15.00
C GLY A 231 23.20 5.95 14.05
N ILE A 232 23.33 7.26 14.30
CA ILE A 232 22.76 8.29 13.41
C ILE A 232 23.47 8.34 12.07
N LEU A 233 24.81 8.35 12.05
CA LEU A 233 25.58 8.37 10.80
C LEU A 233 25.27 7.13 9.96
N TRP A 234 25.12 5.97 10.60
CA TRP A 234 24.71 4.74 9.93
C TRP A 234 23.28 4.82 9.40
N ALA A 235 22.32 5.30 10.19
CA ALA A 235 20.94 5.48 9.75
C ALA A 235 20.84 6.48 8.59
N LEU A 236 21.55 7.61 8.65
CA LEU A 236 21.62 8.59 7.55
C LEU A 236 22.27 7.98 6.30
N PHE A 237 23.36 7.24 6.47
CA PHE A 237 24.03 6.56 5.37
C PHE A 237 23.11 5.53 4.71
N ILE A 238 22.42 4.69 5.46
CA ILE A 238 21.52 3.69 4.87
C ILE A 238 20.25 4.32 4.28
N ALA A 239 19.63 5.28 4.96
CA ALA A 239 18.35 5.85 4.54
C ALA A 239 18.51 6.83 3.35
N TYR A 240 19.60 7.60 3.32
CA TYR A 240 19.83 8.63 2.31
C TYR A 240 21.08 8.37 1.48
N GLY A 241 22.22 8.09 2.11
CA GLY A 241 23.51 7.95 1.43
C GLY A 241 23.55 6.82 0.40
N LEU A 242 23.19 5.60 0.80
CA LEU A 242 23.25 4.39 -0.02
C LEU A 242 22.26 4.45 -1.19
N PRO A 243 20.97 4.83 -1.01
CA PRO A 243 20.05 5.03 -2.13
C PRO A 243 20.56 6.09 -3.12
N LEU A 244 21.06 7.23 -2.64
CA LEU A 244 21.60 8.29 -3.50
C LEU A 244 22.84 7.82 -4.28
N LEU A 245 23.75 7.10 -3.62
CA LEU A 245 24.94 6.56 -4.25
C LEU A 245 24.56 5.55 -5.36
N LEU A 246 23.67 4.61 -5.07
CA LEU A 246 23.19 3.63 -6.06
C LEU A 246 22.51 4.33 -7.24
N LEU A 247 21.65 5.32 -6.99
CA LEU A 247 21.00 6.10 -8.03
C LEU A 247 22.01 6.88 -8.88
N SER A 248 23.03 7.48 -8.25
CA SER A 248 24.08 8.21 -8.95
C SER A 248 24.90 7.31 -9.88
N LEU A 249 25.22 6.09 -9.44
CA LEU A 249 25.95 5.10 -10.25
C LEU A 249 25.12 4.60 -11.43
N ILE A 250 23.84 4.31 -11.20
CA ILE A 250 22.90 3.95 -12.26
C ILE A 250 22.81 5.08 -13.30
N TYR A 251 22.71 6.33 -12.84
CA TYR A 251 22.62 7.49 -13.72
C TYR A 251 23.90 7.72 -14.52
N LEU A 252 25.07 7.58 -13.88
CA LEU A 252 26.36 7.70 -14.55
C LEU A 252 26.52 6.63 -15.63
N ARG A 253 26.12 5.37 -15.34
CA ARG A 253 26.11 4.28 -16.32
C ARG A 253 25.19 4.57 -17.51
N ILE A 254 23.98 5.05 -17.25
CA ILE A 254 23.01 5.43 -18.29
C ILE A 254 23.58 6.56 -19.15
N THR A 255 24.20 7.58 -18.54
CA THR A 255 24.77 8.72 -19.26
C THR A 255 25.93 8.30 -20.15
N ILE A 256 26.83 7.45 -19.65
CA ILE A 256 27.91 6.87 -20.45
C ILE A 256 27.34 6.07 -21.64
N PHE A 257 26.33 5.23 -21.37
CA PHE A 257 25.69 4.42 -22.41
C PHE A 257 25.04 5.29 -23.51
N ILE A 258 24.34 6.36 -23.13
CA ILE A 258 23.73 7.30 -24.10
C ILE A 258 24.82 8.01 -24.92
N ARG A 259 25.93 8.44 -24.28
CA ARG A 259 27.03 9.13 -24.97
C ARG A 259 27.77 8.25 -25.97
N GLN A 260 27.81 6.94 -25.74
CA GLN A 260 28.46 5.97 -26.62
C GLN A 260 27.61 5.58 -27.83
N GLN A 261 26.33 5.98 -27.90
CA GLN A 261 25.48 5.62 -29.01
C GLN A 261 25.70 6.53 -30.23
N PRO A 262 25.93 5.96 -31.44
CA PRO A 262 26.21 6.73 -32.65
C PRO A 262 24.97 7.52 -33.11
N HIS A 263 25.20 8.68 -33.73
CA HIS A 263 24.15 9.63 -34.14
C HIS A 263 23.21 9.09 -35.24
N ASN A 264 23.65 8.07 -36.01
CA ASN A 264 22.89 7.45 -37.09
C ASN A 264 22.03 6.27 -36.61
N GLN A 265 21.10 6.52 -35.70
CA GLN A 265 20.14 5.51 -35.24
C GLN A 265 18.82 5.58 -36.00
N THR A 266 18.21 4.41 -36.21
CA THR A 266 16.91 4.31 -36.87
C THR A 266 15.81 5.00 -36.04
N LEU A 267 14.76 5.48 -36.72
CA LEU A 267 13.62 6.17 -36.11
C LEU A 267 12.98 5.38 -34.95
N MET A 268 12.93 4.05 -35.05
CA MET A 268 12.45 3.16 -33.98
C MET A 268 13.33 3.21 -32.71
N VAL A 269 14.65 3.25 -32.86
CA VAL A 269 15.58 3.34 -31.72
C VAL A 269 15.44 4.69 -31.04
N ARG A 270 15.29 5.77 -31.82
CA ARG A 270 15.06 7.13 -31.31
C ARG A 270 13.77 7.24 -30.48
N GLN A 271 12.68 6.60 -30.93
CA GLN A 271 11.43 6.56 -30.15
C GLN A 271 11.55 5.75 -28.85
N ARG A 272 12.36 4.68 -28.83
CA ARG A 272 12.62 3.90 -27.61
C ARG A 272 13.45 4.70 -26.62
N GLN A 273 14.53 5.34 -27.09
CA GLN A 273 15.35 6.25 -26.29
C GLN A 273 14.52 7.39 -25.68
N GLN A 274 13.57 7.98 -26.44
CA GLN A 274 12.71 9.03 -25.91
C GLN A 274 11.87 8.55 -24.72
N ARG A 275 11.36 7.30 -24.77
CA ARG A 275 10.61 6.70 -23.65
C ARG A 275 11.52 6.45 -22.46
N ASP A 276 12.71 5.93 -22.70
CA ASP A 276 13.69 5.63 -21.65
C ASP A 276 14.16 6.92 -20.97
N LEU A 277 14.44 7.98 -21.75
CA LEU A 277 14.82 9.30 -21.25
C LEU A 277 13.69 9.95 -20.44
N THR A 278 12.44 9.78 -20.88
CA THR A 278 11.27 10.21 -20.10
C THR A 278 11.15 9.43 -18.79
N ALA A 279 11.45 8.13 -18.78
CA ALA A 279 11.46 7.33 -17.56
C ALA A 279 12.57 7.79 -16.60
N ILE A 280 13.78 8.04 -17.12
CA ILE A 280 14.92 8.57 -16.36
C ILE A 280 14.60 9.94 -15.77
N GLN A 281 14.00 10.85 -16.54
CA GLN A 281 13.60 12.17 -16.05
C GLN A 281 12.61 12.05 -14.88
N ARG A 282 11.68 11.09 -14.91
CA ARG A 282 10.75 10.85 -13.80
C ARG A 282 11.44 10.33 -12.56
N ILE A 283 12.37 9.38 -12.72
CA ILE A 283 13.20 8.90 -11.63
C ILE A 283 13.95 10.08 -11.00
N PHE A 284 14.55 10.95 -11.82
CA PHE A 284 15.25 12.14 -11.35
C PHE A 284 14.33 13.10 -10.56
N ILE A 285 13.12 13.38 -11.06
CA ILE A 285 12.16 14.24 -10.35
C ILE A 285 11.73 13.59 -9.03
N ASN A 286 11.46 12.28 -9.01
CA ASN A 286 11.11 11.57 -7.78
C ASN A 286 12.25 11.63 -6.75
N VAL A 287 13.49 11.40 -7.18
CA VAL A 287 14.68 11.44 -6.32
C VAL A 287 14.93 12.86 -5.80
N GLY A 288 14.84 13.87 -6.67
CA GLY A 288 14.97 15.27 -6.27
C GLY A 288 13.89 15.69 -5.27
N LEU A 289 12.66 15.23 -5.46
CA LEU A 289 11.57 15.49 -4.51
C LEU A 289 11.82 14.82 -3.16
N LEU A 290 12.28 13.57 -3.16
CA LEU A 290 12.61 12.83 -1.95
C LEU A 290 13.74 13.49 -1.17
N PHE A 291 14.72 14.07 -1.88
CA PHE A 291 15.77 14.88 -1.28
C PHE A 291 15.22 16.15 -0.62
N VAL A 292 14.41 16.94 -1.35
CA VAL A 292 13.82 18.18 -0.83
C VAL A 292 12.93 17.92 0.39
N LEU A 293 12.13 16.86 0.35
CA LEU A 293 11.27 16.45 1.47
C LEU A 293 12.06 15.89 2.66
N GLY A 294 13.25 15.34 2.43
CA GLY A 294 14.14 14.86 3.48
C GLY A 294 14.90 15.96 4.22
N ILE A 295 15.08 17.15 3.63
CA ILE A 295 15.86 18.25 4.23
C ILE A 295 15.36 18.62 5.63
N PRO A 296 14.05 18.84 5.89
CA PRO A 296 13.56 19.15 7.24
C PRO A 296 13.96 18.10 8.27
N GLY A 297 13.85 16.81 7.93
CA GLY A 297 14.25 15.72 8.82
C GLY A 297 15.74 15.76 9.14
N VAL A 298 16.59 15.95 8.13
CA VAL A 298 18.04 16.09 8.31
C VAL A 298 18.39 17.32 9.14
N THR A 299 17.72 18.46 8.93
CA THR A 299 17.96 19.68 9.73
C THR A 299 17.62 19.47 11.21
N VAL A 300 16.50 18.82 11.51
CA VAL A 300 16.11 18.48 12.88
C VAL A 300 17.13 17.52 13.51
N LEU A 301 17.60 16.52 12.75
CA LEU A 301 18.66 15.61 13.21
C LEU A 301 19.96 16.35 13.55
N ILE A 302 20.41 17.28 12.68
CA ILE A 302 21.60 18.10 12.93
C ILE A 302 21.41 18.98 14.16
N MET A 303 20.23 19.59 14.34
CA MET A 303 19.93 20.39 15.54
C MET A 303 19.97 19.55 16.82
N CYS A 304 19.35 18.36 16.83
CA CYS A 304 19.42 17.44 17.96
C CYS A 304 20.87 17.01 18.25
N PHE A 305 21.65 16.77 17.19
CA PHE A 305 23.06 16.39 17.30
C PHE A 305 23.92 17.49 17.93
N ILE A 306 23.79 18.74 17.47
CA ILE A 306 24.56 19.88 18.00
C ILE A 306 24.20 20.16 19.46
N ASN A 307 22.91 20.10 19.79
CA ASN A 307 22.44 20.42 21.14
C ASN A 307 22.68 19.28 22.15
N GLY A 308 22.87 18.04 21.69
CA GLY A 308 22.99 16.87 22.56
C GLY A 308 21.72 16.55 23.35
N ILE A 309 20.59 17.18 23.03
CA ILE A 309 19.31 17.04 23.72
C ILE A 309 18.31 16.36 22.78
N GLU A 310 17.69 15.29 23.27
CA GLU A 310 16.66 14.55 22.55
C GLU A 310 15.29 15.18 22.82
N TYR A 311 14.73 15.87 21.84
CA TYR A 311 13.38 16.43 21.93
C TYR A 311 12.34 15.41 21.44
N PRO A 312 11.33 15.02 22.24
CA PRO A 312 10.24 14.15 21.79
C PRO A 312 9.55 14.66 20.51
N LEU A 313 9.43 15.99 20.38
CA LEU A 313 8.88 16.65 19.20
C LEU A 313 9.67 16.34 17.91
N ALA A 314 11.00 16.20 18.01
CA ALA A 314 11.86 15.92 16.86
C ALA A 314 11.52 14.56 16.22
N TYR A 315 11.25 13.54 17.06
CA TYR A 315 10.82 12.23 16.58
C TYR A 315 9.48 12.32 15.85
N ARG A 316 8.51 13.04 16.41
CA ARG A 316 7.19 13.22 15.78
C ARG A 316 7.28 13.95 14.45
N ILE A 317 8.09 15.00 14.36
CA ILE A 317 8.33 15.74 13.12
C ILE A 317 8.98 14.82 12.06
N LEU A 318 9.98 14.03 12.44
CA LEU A 318 10.62 13.06 11.54
C LEU A 318 9.61 12.03 11.00
N TRP A 319 8.79 11.47 11.89
CA TRP A 319 7.75 10.51 11.53
C TRP A 319 6.70 11.11 10.59
N VAL A 320 6.10 12.24 10.96
CA VAL A 320 5.13 12.94 10.12
C VAL A 320 5.74 13.32 8.77
N GLY A 321 7.00 13.77 8.77
CA GLY A 321 7.76 14.07 7.56
C GLY A 321 7.90 12.86 6.63
N SER A 322 8.19 11.68 7.18
CA SER A 322 8.25 10.44 6.38
C SER A 322 6.90 10.04 5.78
N GLU A 323 5.80 10.14 6.54
CA GLU A 323 4.46 9.79 6.07
C GLU A 323 3.97 10.75 4.98
N VAL A 324 4.16 12.05 5.19
CA VAL A 324 3.86 13.08 4.18
C VAL A 324 4.67 12.83 2.91
N SER A 325 5.94 12.42 3.05
CA SER A 325 6.78 12.09 1.90
C SER A 325 6.24 10.91 1.11
N MET A 326 5.81 9.84 1.79
CA MET A 326 5.21 8.66 1.16
C MET A 326 3.88 8.99 0.46
N ALA A 327 3.06 9.85 1.07
CA ALA A 327 1.81 10.33 0.46
C ALA A 327 2.09 11.15 -0.82
N ILE A 328 3.04 12.09 -0.78
CA ILE A 328 3.40 12.92 -1.94
C ILE A 328 3.96 12.05 -3.07
N LEU A 329 4.85 11.09 -2.77
CA LEU A 329 5.40 10.17 -3.77
C LEU A 329 4.30 9.31 -4.42
N SER A 330 3.31 8.87 -3.62
CA SER A 330 2.16 8.10 -4.12
C SER A 330 1.32 8.93 -5.10
N ILE A 331 1.04 10.20 -4.76
CA ILE A 331 0.32 11.14 -5.63
C ILE A 331 1.13 11.41 -6.90
N GLN A 332 2.44 11.64 -6.77
CA GLN A 332 3.34 11.90 -7.89
C GLN A 332 3.38 10.73 -8.89
N MET A 333 3.39 9.49 -8.41
CA MET A 333 3.34 8.31 -9.29
C MET A 333 2.10 8.28 -10.18
N VAL A 334 0.95 8.79 -9.69
CA VAL A 334 -0.27 8.91 -10.49
C VAL A 334 -0.09 9.89 -11.65
N PHE A 335 0.52 11.05 -11.40
CA PHE A 335 0.74 12.07 -12.43
C PHE A 335 1.87 11.72 -13.42
N MET A 336 2.90 11.02 -12.94
CA MET A 336 4.05 10.64 -13.75
C MET A 336 3.76 9.42 -14.63
N THR A 337 2.75 8.62 -14.35
CA THR A 337 2.42 7.46 -15.19
C THR A 337 1.60 7.89 -16.41
N PRO A 338 2.09 7.69 -17.65
CA PRO A 338 1.47 8.28 -18.84
C PRO A 338 0.12 7.63 -19.15
N GLN A 339 -0.07 6.36 -18.79
CA GLN A 339 -1.35 5.65 -18.89
C GLN A 339 -2.41 6.29 -17.98
N LEU A 340 -2.03 6.66 -16.75
CA LEU A 340 -2.92 7.33 -15.79
C LEU A 340 -3.19 8.78 -16.20
N LYS A 341 -2.16 9.50 -16.67
CA LYS A 341 -2.30 10.86 -17.20
C LYS A 341 -3.23 10.92 -18.42
N ASN A 342 -3.10 9.98 -19.37
CA ASN A 342 -3.97 9.92 -20.55
C ASN A 342 -5.42 9.61 -20.16
N LEU A 343 -5.65 8.71 -19.20
CA LEU A 343 -6.98 8.48 -18.63
C LEU A 343 -7.57 9.77 -18.04
N PHE A 344 -6.76 10.57 -17.35
CA PHE A 344 -7.19 11.84 -16.77
C PHE A 344 -7.51 12.90 -17.83
N ILE A 345 -6.68 13.02 -18.88
CA ILE A 345 -6.88 13.99 -19.97
C ILE A 345 -8.11 13.63 -20.82
N ILE A 346 -8.28 12.35 -21.18
CA ILE A 346 -9.45 11.87 -21.94
C ILE A 346 -10.73 12.21 -21.18
N ARG A 347 -10.74 11.98 -19.87
CA ARG A 347 -11.88 12.30 -19.01
C ARG A 347 -12.17 13.80 -18.93
N ARG A 348 -11.13 14.65 -18.81
CA ARG A 348 -11.30 16.11 -18.82
C ARG A 348 -11.85 16.62 -20.14
N ARG A 349 -11.50 15.98 -21.27
CA ARG A 349 -12.07 16.29 -22.59
C ARG A 349 -13.52 15.81 -22.71
N GLN A 350 -13.86 14.61 -22.25
CA GLN A 350 -15.23 14.09 -22.30
C GLN A 350 -16.23 14.93 -21.48
N ASN A 351 -15.82 15.44 -20.31
CA ASN A 351 -16.65 16.34 -19.50
C ASN A 351 -16.82 17.75 -20.11
N ARG A 352 -15.97 18.16 -21.06
CA ARG A 352 -16.10 19.43 -21.78
C ARG A 352 -17.05 19.36 -22.98
N VAL A 353 -17.25 18.18 -23.57
CA VAL A 353 -18.13 18.02 -24.74
C VAL A 353 -19.60 17.89 -24.33
N THR A 354 -19.87 17.35 -23.13
CA THR A 354 -21.24 17.18 -22.60
C THR A 354 -21.91 18.49 -22.15
N THR A 355 -21.19 19.63 -22.18
CA THR A 355 -21.73 20.94 -21.79
C THR A 355 -22.16 21.82 -22.97
N LEU A 356 -22.05 21.35 -24.23
CA LEU A 356 -22.42 22.14 -25.42
C LEU A 356 -23.74 21.74 -26.12
N ASP A 357 -24.41 20.65 -25.71
CA ASP A 357 -25.67 20.19 -26.34
C ASP A 357 -26.94 20.83 -25.73
N GLY A 358 -26.80 21.84 -24.86
CA GLY A 358 -27.93 22.53 -24.22
C GLY A 358 -28.60 23.62 -25.07
N THR A 359 -28.05 23.99 -26.23
CA THR A 359 -28.58 25.08 -27.06
C THR A 359 -28.55 24.73 -28.54
N ILE A 360 -29.21 23.63 -28.92
CA ILE A 360 -29.74 23.54 -30.28
C ILE A 360 -31.15 24.14 -30.21
N PRO A 361 -31.37 25.38 -30.71
CA PRO A 361 -32.72 25.90 -30.82
C PRO A 361 -33.52 24.95 -31.70
N ARG A 362 -34.62 24.41 -31.16
CA ARG A 362 -35.67 23.75 -31.94
C ARG A 362 -36.07 24.68 -33.08
N ARG A 363 -35.48 24.48 -34.26
CA ARG A 363 -36.06 24.98 -35.51
C ARG A 363 -37.30 24.15 -35.74
N ALA A 364 -38.41 24.75 -35.34
CA ALA A 364 -39.73 24.36 -35.76
C ALA A 364 -39.86 24.55 -37.28
N ILE A 365 -40.74 23.73 -37.88
CA ILE A 365 -41.47 23.99 -39.15
C ILE A 365 -40.59 23.72 -40.41
N ALA A 366 -41.04 23.05 -41.48
CA ALA A 366 -42.39 22.91 -42.02
C ALA A 366 -42.65 21.50 -42.59
N THR A 367 -43.81 20.95 -42.26
CA THR A 367 -44.53 19.99 -43.09
C THR A 367 -45.05 20.72 -44.33
N ASN A 368 -44.62 20.32 -45.53
CA ASN A 368 -45.29 20.69 -46.77
C ASN A 368 -46.12 19.51 -47.27
N GLN A 369 -47.38 19.83 -47.53
CA GLN A 369 -48.40 19.06 -48.24
C GLN A 369 -48.03 18.86 -49.71
#